data_AF-A0A932YH50-F1
#
_entry.id   AF-A0A932YH50-F1
#
_cell.length_a   1.000
_cell.length_b   1.000
_cell.length_c   1.000
_cell.angle_alpha   90.00
_cell.angle_beta   90.00
_cell.angle_gamma   90.00
#
_symmetry.space_group_name_H-M   'P 1'
#
loop_
_entity.id
_entity.type
_entity.pdbx_description
1 polymer ?
#
loop_
_entity_poly.entity_id
_entity_poly.type
_entity_poly.pdbx_seq_one_letter_code
_entity_poly.pdbx_strand_id
1 'polypeptide(L)'
;MKRAEQSRTDRDKNLILALMHVIINSAMKTKNNALEFNQVRISLPAFMELYNKSIPVSFPRASVKILKQFQSLHPVLFRNNGQWSIDRHRKRVMDWLPSFCGIL
;
A
#
# COMPACT_ATOMS: atom_id res chain seq x y z
N MET A 1 6.88 32.07 2.91
CA MET A 1 6.14 30.87 2.43
C MET A 1 6.99 29.59 2.43
N LYS A 2 8.25 29.59 1.97
CA LYS A 2 9.10 28.36 1.87
C LYS A 2 9.27 27.54 3.17
N ARG A 3 9.27 28.18 4.34
CA ARG A 3 9.50 27.51 5.65
C ARG A 3 8.32 26.64 6.10
N ALA A 4 7.08 27.03 5.76
CA ALA A 4 5.88 26.27 6.10
C ALA A 4 5.71 25.03 5.20
N GLU A 5 6.07 25.15 3.92
CA GLU A 5 6.09 24.05 2.95
C GLU A 5 7.11 22.97 3.34
N GLN A 6 8.31 23.39 3.76
CA GLN A 6 9.36 22.49 4.21
C GLN A 6 8.96 21.73 5.49
N SER A 7 8.37 22.44 6.46
CA SER A 7 7.86 21.82 7.70
C SER A 7 6.70 20.84 7.45
N ARG A 8 5.86 21.10 6.45
CA ARG A 8 4.81 20.14 6.02
C ARG A 8 5.45 18.91 5.36
N THR A 9 6.39 19.12 4.44
CA THR A 9 7.15 18.06 3.77
C THR A 9 7.92 17.17 4.75
N ASP A 10 8.53 17.75 5.78
CA ASP A 10 9.29 17.00 6.79
C ASP A 10 8.39 16.20 7.73
N ARG A 11 7.19 16.71 8.05
CA ARG A 11 6.16 15.93 8.76
C ARG A 11 5.64 14.77 7.93
N ASP A 12 5.40 14.97 6.64
CA ASP A 12 4.92 13.92 5.74
C ASP A 12 5.99 12.84 5.54
N LYS A 13 7.26 13.23 5.42
CA LYS A 13 8.41 12.30 5.37
C LYS A 13 8.56 11.53 6.67
N ASN A 14 8.43 12.18 7.83
CA ASN A 14 8.51 11.52 9.13
C ASN A 14 7.33 10.56 9.35
N LEU A 15 6.14 10.89 8.87
CA LEU A 15 4.98 10.01 8.92
C LEU A 15 5.18 8.78 8.01
N ILE A 16 5.66 8.96 6.78
CA ILE A 16 5.96 7.87 5.86
C ILE A 16 7.08 7.00 6.41
N LEU A 17 8.13 7.60 6.97
CA LEU A 17 9.24 6.89 7.60
C LEU A 17 8.78 6.12 8.85
N ALA A 18 7.90 6.70 9.67
CA ALA A 18 7.29 6.01 10.81
C ALA A 18 6.43 4.82 10.36
N LEU A 19 5.62 4.99 9.31
CA LEU A 19 4.84 3.90 8.72
C LEU A 19 5.75 2.80 8.15
N MET A 20 6.84 3.17 7.47
CA MET A 20 7.82 2.22 6.96
C MET A 20 8.57 1.48 8.08
N HIS A 21 8.96 2.16 9.16
CA HIS A 21 9.59 1.53 10.32
C HIS A 21 8.65 0.55 11.03
N VAL A 22 7.36 0.85 11.13
CA VAL A 22 6.37 -0.07 11.67
C VAL A 22 6.26 -1.32 10.78
N ILE A 23 6.25 -1.16 9.46
CA ILE A 23 6.20 -2.28 8.50
C ILE A 23 7.48 -3.14 8.57
N ILE A 24 8.65 -2.53 8.63
CA ILE A 24 9.94 -3.24 8.65
C ILE A 24 10.17 -3.96 10.00
N ASN A 25 9.89 -3.31 11.12
CA ASN A 25 10.03 -3.92 12.45
C ASN A 25 9.01 -5.06 12.68
N SER A 26 7.88 -5.04 11.97
CA SER A 26 6.87 -6.11 11.98
C SER A 26 7.37 -7.41 11.33
N ALA A 27 8.18 -7.33 10.27
CA ALA A 27 8.72 -8.49 9.54
C ALA A 27 9.67 -9.36 10.38
N MET A 28 10.26 -8.82 11.44
CA MET A 28 11.23 -9.51 12.30
C MET A 28 10.60 -10.14 13.55
N LYS A 29 9.33 -9.84 13.87
CA LYS A 29 8.67 -10.23 15.13
C LYS A 29 7.44 -11.11 14.91
N THR A 30 7.51 -12.10 14.02
CA THR A 30 6.36 -12.97 13.70
C THR A 30 6.56 -14.43 14.12
N LYS A 31 6.59 -14.66 15.44
CA LYS A 31 6.10 -15.89 16.05
C LYS A 31 5.27 -15.49 17.28
N ASN A 32 3.99 -15.15 17.08
CA ASN A 32 2.88 -15.56 17.97
C ASN A 32 1.56 -14.76 17.89
N ASN A 33 1.44 -13.59 17.24
CA ASN A 33 0.17 -12.82 17.29
C ASN A 33 -0.30 -12.27 15.93
N ALA A 34 -0.49 -13.15 14.94
CA ALA A 34 -0.81 -12.81 13.55
C ALA A 34 -2.24 -12.28 13.28
N LEU A 35 -3.10 -12.14 14.31
CA LEU A 35 -4.54 -11.94 14.10
C LEU A 35 -5.02 -10.49 14.23
N GLU A 36 -4.38 -9.63 15.06
CA GLU A 36 -4.96 -8.31 15.36
C GLU A 36 -4.36 -7.13 14.57
N PHE A 37 -3.10 -7.20 14.11
CA PHE A 37 -2.42 -6.00 13.58
C PHE A 37 -2.46 -5.81 12.05
N ASN A 38 -2.98 -6.79 11.28
CA ASN A 38 -3.07 -6.76 9.81
C ASN A 38 -4.11 -5.75 9.22
N GLN A 39 -4.59 -4.80 10.01
CA GLN A 39 -5.86 -4.10 9.76
C GLN A 39 -5.79 -2.56 9.68
N VAL A 40 -4.64 -1.94 9.37
CA VAL A 40 -4.66 -0.50 9.04
C VAL A 40 -5.41 -0.33 7.72
N ARG A 41 -6.69 -0.01 7.84
CA ARG A 41 -7.62 0.21 6.74
C ARG A 41 -7.33 1.58 6.16
N ILE A 42 -7.00 1.61 4.88
CA ILE A 42 -6.70 2.86 4.18
C ILE A 42 -7.63 3.02 2.98
N SER A 43 -7.83 4.27 2.57
CA SER A 43 -8.58 4.58 1.36
C SER A 43 -7.84 4.09 0.12
N LEU A 44 -8.57 3.84 -0.96
CA LEU A 44 -7.98 3.46 -2.25
C LEU A 44 -6.94 4.48 -2.75
N PRO A 45 -7.18 5.82 -2.69
CA PRO A 45 -6.15 6.80 -3.06
C PRO A 45 -4.89 6.73 -2.18
N ALA A 46 -5.05 6.58 -0.86
CA ALA A 46 -3.92 6.44 0.06
C ALA A 46 -3.12 5.15 -0.22
N PHE A 47 -3.82 4.05 -0.52
CA PHE A 47 -3.18 2.80 -0.92
C PHE A 47 -2.37 2.98 -2.21
N MET A 48 -2.95 3.62 -3.23
CA MET A 48 -2.26 3.88 -4.50
C MET A 48 -0.95 4.66 -4.28
N GLU A 49 -1.00 5.73 -3.50
CA GLU A 49 0.19 6.52 -3.21
C GLU A 49 1.27 5.73 -2.47
N LEU A 50 0.90 5.03 -1.39
CA LEU A 50 1.83 4.23 -0.60
C LEU A 50 2.39 3.06 -1.42
N TYR A 51 1.56 2.41 -2.22
CA TYR A 51 1.98 1.37 -3.15
C TYR A 51 3.02 1.93 -4.12
N ASN A 52 2.68 2.97 -4.87
CA ASN A 52 3.58 3.56 -5.86
C ASN A 52 4.87 4.11 -5.23
N LYS A 53 4.84 4.64 -4.01
CA LYS A 53 6.06 5.10 -3.31
C LYS A 53 6.95 3.95 -2.82
N SER A 54 6.38 2.76 -2.58
CA SER A 54 7.08 1.63 -1.98
C SER A 54 7.53 0.56 -2.98
N ILE A 55 7.17 0.66 -4.26
CA ILE A 55 7.58 -0.30 -5.30
C ILE A 55 8.87 0.15 -6.00
N PRO A 56 9.72 -0.78 -6.49
CA PRO A 56 10.89 -0.45 -7.30
C PRO A 56 10.53 0.40 -8.52
N VAL A 57 11.46 1.23 -9.00
CA VAL A 57 11.24 2.10 -10.16
C VAL A 57 10.96 1.30 -11.44
N SER A 58 11.49 0.07 -11.54
CA SER A 58 11.24 -0.85 -12.66
C SER A 58 9.86 -1.52 -12.64
N PHE A 59 9.10 -1.39 -11.54
CA PHE A 59 7.76 -1.97 -11.45
C PHE A 59 6.69 -1.03 -12.04
N PRO A 60 5.65 -1.58 -12.70
CA PRO A 60 4.54 -0.79 -13.20
C PRO A 60 3.85 -0.04 -12.06
N ARG A 61 3.56 1.24 -12.28
CA ARG A 61 2.81 2.06 -11.32
C ARG A 61 1.33 1.72 -11.41
N ALA A 62 0.67 1.67 -10.26
CA ALA A 62 -0.77 1.48 -10.19
C ALA A 62 -1.50 2.83 -10.33
N SER A 63 -2.65 2.83 -11.01
CA SER A 63 -3.62 3.92 -10.99
C SER A 63 -4.88 3.51 -10.25
N VAL A 64 -5.71 4.47 -9.83
CA VAL A 64 -7.02 4.18 -9.21
C VAL A 64 -7.87 3.27 -10.11
N LYS A 65 -7.85 3.48 -11.44
CA LYS A 65 -8.59 2.66 -12.41
C LYS A 65 -8.12 1.20 -12.37
N ILE A 66 -6.81 0.98 -12.40
CA ILE A 66 -6.22 -0.36 -12.35
C ILE A 66 -6.52 -1.04 -11.02
N LEU A 67 -6.44 -0.32 -9.90
CA LEU A 67 -6.72 -0.88 -8.59
C LEU A 67 -8.21 -1.22 -8.39
N LYS A 68 -9.13 -0.46 -9.00
CA LYS A 68 -10.55 -0.85 -9.07
C LYS A 68 -10.76 -2.14 -9.86
N GLN A 69 -10.02 -2.33 -10.95
CA GLN A 69 -10.04 -3.57 -11.72
C GLN A 69 -9.50 -4.76 -10.91
N PHE A 70 -8.41 -4.56 -10.17
CA PHE A 70 -7.90 -5.56 -9.23
C PHE A 70 -8.97 -5.94 -8.20
N GLN A 71 -9.66 -4.94 -7.64
CA GLN A 71 -10.69 -5.15 -6.64
C GLN A 71 -11.90 -5.93 -7.18
N SER A 72 -12.33 -5.65 -8.42
CA SER A 72 -13.44 -6.37 -9.06
C SER A 72 -13.08 -7.82 -9.41
N LEU A 73 -11.83 -8.08 -9.80
CA LEU A 73 -11.34 -9.42 -10.16
C LEU A 73 -11.01 -10.29 -8.94
N HIS A 74 -10.72 -9.68 -7.79
CA HIS A 74 -10.31 -10.39 -6.57
C HIS A 74 -11.18 -10.06 -5.35
N PRO A 75 -12.53 -10.14 -5.44
CA PRO A 75 -13.43 -9.73 -4.36
C PRO A 75 -13.18 -10.50 -3.06
N VAL A 76 -12.68 -11.73 -3.16
CA VAL A 76 -12.31 -12.60 -2.02
C VAL A 76 -11.23 -12.01 -1.11
N LEU A 77 -10.42 -11.05 -1.59
CA LEU A 77 -9.42 -10.35 -0.78
C LEU A 77 -10.02 -9.24 0.09
N PHE A 78 -11.26 -8.83 -0.21
CA PHE A 78 -11.93 -7.66 0.34
C PHE A 78 -13.09 -7.99 1.29
N ARG A 79 -12.95 -9.06 2.08
CA ARG A 79 -14.01 -9.62 2.95
C ARG A 79 -14.59 -8.67 4.02
N ASN A 80 -13.99 -7.49 4.23
CA ASN A 80 -14.44 -6.47 5.18
C ASN A 80 -14.73 -5.14 4.46
N ASN A 81 -15.91 -5.03 3.84
CA ASN A 81 -16.44 -3.78 3.27
C ASN A 81 -15.59 -3.16 2.13
N GLY A 82 -14.88 -3.95 1.33
CA GLY A 82 -14.16 -3.39 0.17
C GLY A 82 -12.89 -2.61 0.53
N GLN A 83 -12.36 -2.77 1.74
CA GLN A 83 -11.29 -1.90 2.26
C GLN A 83 -9.87 -2.37 1.91
N TRP A 84 -8.98 -1.40 1.69
CA TRP A 84 -7.58 -1.63 1.37
C TRP A 84 -6.71 -1.70 2.63
N SER A 85 -5.63 -2.46 2.53
CA SER A 85 -4.59 -2.66 3.55
C SER A 85 -3.28 -2.93 2.83
N ILE A 86 -2.20 -2.25 3.22
CA ILE A 86 -0.89 -2.39 2.56
C ILE A 86 -0.37 -3.81 2.71
N ASP A 87 -0.36 -4.35 3.92
CA ASP A 87 0.20 -5.67 4.21
C ASP A 87 -0.54 -6.77 3.46
N ARG A 88 -1.87 -6.64 3.36
CA ARG A 88 -2.70 -7.64 2.67
C ARG A 88 -2.58 -7.54 1.15
N HIS A 89 -2.64 -6.33 0.60
CA HIS A 89 -2.88 -6.16 -0.85
C HIS A 89 -1.61 -5.84 -1.64
N ARG A 90 -0.57 -5.24 -1.04
CA ARG A 90 0.63 -4.80 -1.80
C ARG A 90 1.29 -5.95 -2.56
N LYS A 91 1.54 -7.07 -1.89
CA LYS A 91 2.14 -8.25 -2.55
C LYS A 91 1.23 -8.79 -3.65
N ARG A 92 -0.07 -8.90 -3.39
CA ARG A 92 -1.05 -9.40 -4.37
C ARG A 92 -1.15 -8.51 -5.61
N VAL A 93 -1.13 -7.20 -5.43
CA VAL A 93 -1.10 -6.24 -6.55
C VAL A 93 0.22 -6.34 -7.30
N MET A 94 1.36 -6.44 -6.62
CA MET A 94 2.65 -6.65 -7.31
C MET A 94 2.72 -7.96 -8.11
N ASP A 95 2.19 -9.05 -7.58
CA ASP A 95 2.19 -10.34 -8.28
C ASP A 95 1.24 -10.31 -9.50
N TRP A 96 0.15 -9.53 -9.43
CA TRP A 96 -0.88 -9.44 -10.48
C TRP A 96 -0.57 -8.40 -11.57
N LEU A 97 -0.06 -7.23 -11.19
CA LEU A 97 0.02 -6.06 -12.06
C LEU A 97 0.91 -6.26 -13.31
N PRO A 98 2.08 -6.93 -13.24
CA PRO A 98 2.88 -7.24 -14.43
C PRO A 98 2.13 -8.11 -15.43
N SER A 99 1.41 -9.13 -14.95
CA SER A 99 0.60 -10.02 -15.80
C SER A 99 -0.59 -9.29 -16.44
N PHE A 100 -1.12 -8.27 -15.77
CA PHE A 100 -2.23 -7.45 -16.29
C PHE A 100 -1.75 -6.36 -17.25
N CYS A 101 -0.62 -5.70 -16.96
CA CYS A 101 -0.07 -4.59 -17.76
C CYS A 101 0.63 -5.07 -19.04
N GLY A 102 1.04 -6.34 -19.14
CA GLY A 102 1.57 -6.91 -20.38
C GLY A 102 0.50 -7.25 -21.43
N ILE A 103 -0.78 -7.04 -21.12
CA ILE A 103 -1.94 -7.40 -21.96
C ILE A 103 -2.67 -6.14 -22.49
N LEU A 104 -2.25 -4.93 -22.10
CA LEU A 104 -2.85 -3.65 -22.53
C LEU A 104 -1.89 -2.82 -23.39
#